data_AF-B9NXJ9-F1
#
_entry.id   AF-B9NXJ9-F1
#
_cell.length_a   1.000
_cell.length_b   1.000
_cell.length_c   1.000
_cell.angle_alpha   90.00
_cell.angle_beta   90.00
_cell.angle_gamma   90.00
#
_symmetry.space_group_name_H-M   'P 1'
#
loop_
_entity.id
_entity.type
_entity.pdbx_description
1 polymer ?
#
loop_
_entity_poly.entity_id
_entity_poly.type
_entity_poly.pdbx_seq_one_letter_code
_entity_poly.pdbx_strand_id
1 'polypeptide(L)'
;MVAVRMMKTRQVKSVLKAMPIKTDQRDAEGIARLLQTGWYRPVHCKSVSSQEMRVLLTARKSLQQAVINLELSTRGVLRYFGLKGGQGLQRGI
;
A
#
# COMPACT_ATOMS: atom_id res chain seq x y z
N MET A 1 -8.84 22.91 -10.70
CA MET A 1 -8.32 21.54 -10.46
C MET A 1 -8.19 20.85 -11.81
N VAL A 2 -6.99 20.39 -12.18
CA VAL A 2 -6.79 19.58 -13.39
C VAL A 2 -7.28 18.16 -13.10
N ALA A 3 -8.13 17.60 -13.97
CA ALA A 3 -8.58 16.22 -13.83
C ALA A 3 -7.41 15.26 -14.09
N VAL A 4 -6.91 14.60 -13.04
CA VAL A 4 -5.85 13.59 -13.15
C VAL A 4 -6.47 12.25 -13.56
N ARG A 5 -6.08 11.73 -14.72
CA ARG A 5 -6.53 10.43 -15.22
C ARG A 5 -5.37 9.42 -15.17
N MET A 6 -5.58 8.30 -14.49
CA MET A 6 -4.58 7.24 -14.36
C MET A 6 -4.82 6.15 -15.43
N MET A 7 -3.75 5.46 -15.83
CA MET A 7 -3.78 4.40 -16.84
C MET A 7 -3.47 3.04 -16.21
N LYS A 8 -4.10 1.96 -16.69
CA LYS A 8 -3.78 0.60 -16.22
C LYS A 8 -2.37 0.19 -16.66
N THR A 9 -1.42 0.19 -15.72
CA THR A 9 0.01 -0.04 -15.99
C THR A 9 0.33 -1.37 -16.69
N ARG A 10 -0.40 -2.44 -16.38
CA ARG A 10 -0.20 -3.76 -17.04
C ARG A 10 -0.48 -3.71 -18.54
N GLN A 11 -1.50 -2.95 -18.96
CA GLN A 11 -1.85 -2.79 -20.37
C GLN A 11 -0.86 -1.87 -21.08
N VAL A 12 -0.47 -0.76 -20.45
CA VAL A 12 0.58 0.12 -21.00
C VAL A 12 1.86 -0.67 -21.21
N LYS A 13 2.28 -1.46 -20.22
CA LYS A 13 3.45 -2.34 -20.31
C LYS A 13 3.35 -3.36 -21.43
N SER A 14 2.18 -3.98 -21.65
CA SER A 14 2.02 -4.96 -22.74
C SER A 14 2.15 -4.31 -24.12
N VAL A 15 1.65 -3.08 -24.28
CA VAL A 15 1.81 -2.33 -25.54
C VAL A 15 3.26 -1.92 -25.76
N LEU A 16 3.92 -1.34 -24.75
CA LEU A 16 5.31 -0.92 -24.87
C LEU A 16 6.28 -2.09 -25.06
N LYS A 17 5.93 -3.29 -24.58
CA LYS A 17 6.74 -4.51 -24.79
C LYS A 17 6.85 -4.91 -26.27
N ALA A 18 5.91 -4.49 -27.12
CA ALA A 18 5.99 -4.72 -28.56
C ALA A 18 7.02 -3.82 -29.26
N MET A 19 7.60 -2.83 -28.56
CA MET A 19 8.64 -1.96 -29.13
C MET A 19 9.98 -2.70 -29.22
N PRO A 20 10.64 -2.70 -30.40
CA PRO A 20 11.91 -3.42 -30.60
C PRO A 20 13.09 -2.86 -29.80
N ILE A 21 13.10 -1.54 -29.55
CA ILE A 21 14.18 -0.83 -28.86
C ILE A 21 13.57 -0.12 -27.65
N LYS A 22 14.12 -0.40 -26.47
CA LYS A 22 13.69 0.21 -25.22
C LYS A 22 14.63 1.36 -24.84
N THR A 23 14.10 2.57 -24.87
CA THR A 23 14.73 3.77 -24.32
C THR A 23 13.66 4.62 -23.64
N ASP A 24 14.03 5.39 -22.61
CA ASP A 24 13.07 6.23 -21.88
C ASP A 24 12.37 7.25 -22.80
N GLN A 25 13.09 7.77 -23.80
CA GLN A 25 12.52 8.66 -24.81
C GLN A 25 11.42 7.97 -25.64
N ARG A 26 11.64 6.74 -26.11
CA ARG A 26 10.64 5.99 -26.88
C ARG A 26 9.47 5.53 -26.03
N ASP A 27 9.73 5.18 -24.77
CA ASP A 27 8.66 4.86 -23.82
C ASP A 27 7.77 6.08 -23.57
N ALA A 28 8.34 7.27 -23.38
CA ALA A 28 7.60 8.51 -23.21
C ALA A 28 6.74 8.82 -24.43
N GLU A 29 7.29 8.71 -25.64
CA GLU A 29 6.53 8.85 -26.89
C GLU A 29 5.42 7.80 -27.02
N GLY A 30 5.71 6.55 -26.64
CA GLY A 30 4.73 5.46 -26.64
C GLY A 30 3.55 5.76 -25.71
N ILE A 31 3.83 6.23 -24.50
CA ILE A 31 2.81 6.65 -23.52
C ILE A 31 2.02 7.85 -24.05
N ALA A 32 2.68 8.83 -24.67
CA ALA A 32 2.02 10.00 -25.27
C ALA A 32 1.04 9.58 -26.38
N ARG A 33 1.45 8.67 -27.27
CA ARG A 33 0.55 8.11 -28.31
C ARG A 33 -0.63 7.37 -27.71
N LEU A 34 -0.42 6.57 -26.66
CA LEU A 34 -1.50 5.89 -25.94
C LEU A 34 -2.49 6.89 -25.31
N LEU A 35 -2.00 8.00 -24.76
CA LEU A 35 -2.83 9.07 -24.21
C LEU A 35 -3.65 9.76 -25.31
N GLN A 36 -3.01 10.12 -26.42
CA GLN A 36 -3.63 10.84 -27.53
C GLN A 36 -4.73 10.02 -28.23
N THR A 37 -4.49 8.72 -28.42
CA THR A 37 -5.44 7.79 -29.06
C THR A 37 -6.52 7.28 -28.10
N GLY A 38 -6.36 7.48 -26.79
CA GLY A 38 -7.24 6.89 -25.79
C GLY A 38 -7.12 5.36 -25.66
N TRP A 39 -6.06 4.75 -26.20
CA TRP A 39 -5.83 3.29 -26.20
C TRP A 39 -5.34 2.75 -24.84
N TYR A 40 -6.00 3.14 -23.76
CA TYR A 40 -5.71 2.67 -22.42
C TYR A 40 -6.99 2.49 -21.63
N ARG A 41 -6.97 1.55 -20.68
CA ARG A 41 -8.03 1.46 -19.69
C ARG A 41 -7.80 2.52 -18.61
N PRO A 42 -8.74 3.48 -18.42
CA PRO A 42 -8.65 4.42 -17.31
C PRO A 42 -8.80 3.67 -15.99
N VAL A 43 -8.05 4.12 -14.98
CA VAL A 43 -8.17 3.64 -13.60
C VAL A 43 -8.38 4.83 -12.67
N HIS A 44 -9.05 4.57 -11.55
CA HIS A 44 -9.33 5.60 -10.56
C HIS A 44 -8.02 6.03 -9.86
N CYS A 45 -7.80 7.35 -9.79
CA CYS A 45 -6.78 7.91 -8.92
C CYS A 45 -7.34 7.98 -7.50
N LYS A 46 -6.61 7.42 -6.53
CA LYS A 46 -7.02 7.50 -5.11
C LYS A 46 -7.14 8.97 -4.70
N SER A 47 -8.23 9.31 -4.01
CA SER A 47 -8.38 10.66 -3.45
C SER A 47 -7.39 10.88 -2.32
N VAL A 48 -7.01 12.14 -2.10
CA VAL A 48 -6.18 12.55 -0.95
C VAL A 48 -6.82 12.10 0.36
N SER A 49 -8.13 12.32 0.53
CA SER A 49 -8.88 11.89 1.72
C SER A 49 -8.82 10.38 1.97
N SER A 50 -8.88 9.56 0.91
CA SER A 50 -8.76 8.10 1.03
C SER A 50 -7.35 7.66 1.47
N GLN A 51 -6.34 8.43 1.07
CA GLN A 51 -4.95 8.19 1.44
C GLN A 51 -4.71 8.61 2.90
N GLU A 52 -5.21 9.77 3.33
CA GLU A 52 -5.15 10.24 4.73
C GLU A 52 -5.81 9.25 5.68
N MET A 53 -7.03 8.80 5.37
CA MET A 53 -7.74 7.81 6.17
C MET A 53 -6.94 6.50 6.30
N ARG A 54 -6.34 6.03 5.19
CA ARG A 54 -5.50 4.82 5.22
C ARG A 54 -4.27 5.00 6.11
N VAL A 55 -3.64 6.18 6.08
CA VAL A 55 -2.48 6.48 6.94
C VAL A 55 -2.90 6.45 8.41
N LEU A 56 -4.01 7.10 8.78
CA LEU A 56 -4.52 7.10 10.15
C LEU A 56 -4.86 5.68 10.66
N LEU A 57 -5.54 4.88 9.84
CA LEU A 57 -5.86 3.50 10.20
C LEU A 57 -4.60 2.64 10.36
N THR A 58 -3.59 2.85 9.52
CA THR A 58 -2.30 2.15 9.62
C THR A 58 -1.57 2.55 10.90
N ALA A 59 -1.52 3.85 11.21
CA ALA A 59 -0.90 4.36 12.44
C ALA A 59 -1.58 3.79 13.70
N ARG A 60 -2.92 3.77 13.73
CA ARG A 60 -3.67 3.17 14.84
C ARG A 60 -3.32 1.69 15.03
N LYS A 61 -3.27 0.93 13.94
CA LYS A 61 -2.93 -0.50 13.98
C LYS A 61 -1.49 -0.71 14.49
N SER A 62 -0.54 0.13 14.08
CA SER A 62 0.84 0.07 14.55
C SER A 62 0.94 0.36 16.05
N LEU A 63 0.21 1.36 16.57
CA LEU A 63 0.17 1.65 18.01
C LEU A 63 -0.46 0.49 18.80
N GLN A 64 -1.57 -0.05 18.33
CA GLN A 64 -2.21 -1.22 18.95
C GLN A 64 -1.26 -2.42 19.01
N GLN A 65 -0.54 -2.69 17.92
CA GLN A 65 0.44 -3.78 17.89
C GLN A 65 1.62 -3.52 18.84
N ALA A 66 2.09 -2.28 18.95
CA ALA A 66 3.17 -1.92 19.86
C ALA A 66 2.78 -2.18 21.33
N VAL A 67 1.54 -1.83 21.72
CA VAL A 67 1.02 -2.11 23.07
C VAL A 67 0.97 -3.61 23.33
N ILE A 68 0.41 -4.40 22.42
CA ILE A 68 0.34 -5.86 22.54
C ILE A 68 1.74 -6.46 22.66
N ASN A 69 2.69 -6.00 21.84
CA ASN A 69 4.07 -6.49 21.88
C ASN A 69 4.74 -6.17 23.22
N LEU A 70 4.47 -4.99 23.80
CA LEU A 70 4.98 -4.62 25.12
C LEU A 70 4.40 -5.53 26.20
N GLU A 71 3.08 -5.74 26.22
CA GLU A 71 2.42 -6.64 27.16
C GLU A 71 2.96 -8.07 27.08
N LEU A 72 3.16 -8.59 25.86
CA LEU A 72 3.72 -9.92 25.63
C LEU A 72 5.19 -9.99 26.07
N SER A 73 5.98 -8.94 25.81
CA SER A 73 7.37 -8.85 26.26
C SER A 73 7.47 -8.88 27.79
N THR A 74 6.68 -8.05 28.48
CA THR A 74 6.60 -8.05 29.95
C THR A 74 6.17 -9.41 30.49
N ARG A 75 5.16 -10.05 29.87
CA ARG A 75 4.74 -11.41 30.25
C ARG A 75 5.86 -12.43 30.05
N GLY A 76 6.65 -12.31 28.98
CA GLY A 76 7.83 -13.15 28.74
C GLY A 76 8.86 -13.03 29.86
N VAL A 77 9.17 -11.80 30.26
CA VAL A 77 10.10 -11.52 31.38
C VAL A 77 9.56 -12.08 32.69
N LEU A 78 8.28 -11.85 33.03
CA LEU A 78 7.70 -12.37 34.28
C LEU A 78 7.68 -13.90 34.33
N ARG A 79 7.45 -14.57 33.19
CA ARG A 79 7.53 -16.04 33.10
C ARG A 79 8.93 -16.57 33.38
N TYR A 80 9.98 -15.85 32.96
CA TYR A 80 11.37 -16.22 33.27
C TYR A 80 11.59 -16.28 34.79
N PHE A 81 10.98 -15.36 35.55
CA PHE A 81 11.03 -15.35 37.02
C PHE A 81 10.04 -16.30 37.70
N GLY A 82 9.31 -17.15 36.96
CA GLY A 82 8.31 -18.05 37.52
C GLY A 82 7.00 -17.38 37.96
N LEU A 83 6.87 -16.06 37.75
CA LEU A 83 5.68 -15.28 38.09
C LEU A 83 4.65 -15.39 36.97
N LYS A 84 3.72 -16.35 37.10
CA LYS A 84 2.56 -16.47 36.22
C LYS A 84 1.52 -15.42 36.62
N GLY A 85 1.45 -14.30 35.89
CA GLY A 85 0.31 -13.40 35.95
C GLY A 85 -0.98 -14.18 35.68
N GLY A 86 -2.01 -13.94 36.51
CA GLY A 86 -3.30 -14.63 36.49
C GLY A 86 -3.92 -14.73 35.10
N GLN A 87 -4.71 -15.78 34.91
CA GLN A 87 -5.27 -16.26 33.64
C GLN A 87 -5.69 -15.15 32.67
N GLY A 88 -5.26 -15.34 31.41
CA GLY A 88 -5.29 -14.34 30.38
C GLY A 88 -6.68 -13.80 30.06
N LEU A 89 -6.82 -12.48 30.18
CA LEU A 89 -7.83 -11.75 29.44
C LEU A 89 -7.43 -11.76 27.95
N GLN A 90 -7.88 -12.79 27.23
CA GLN A 90 -7.91 -12.76 25.77
C GLN A 90 -8.90 -11.66 25.38
N ARG A 91 -8.40 -10.44 25.16
CA ARG A 91 -9.18 -9.42 24.47
C ARG A 91 -9.24 -9.85 23.00
N GLY A 92 -10.33 -10.52 22.67
CA GLY A 92 -10.69 -10.85 21.30
C GLY A 92 -10.62 -9.61 20.42
N ILE A 93 -10.04 -9.81 19.24
CA ILE A 93 -10.18 -8.92 18.09
C ILE A 93 -11.39 -9.42 17.30
#